data_AF-A0A674J0E0-F1
#
_entry.id   AF-A0A674J0E0-F1
#
_cell.length_a   1.000
_cell.length_b   1.000
_cell.length_c   1.000
_cell.angle_alpha   90.00
_cell.angle_beta   90.00
_cell.angle_gamma   90.00
#
_symmetry.space_group_name_H-M   'P 1'
#
loop_
_entity.id
_entity.type
_entity.pdbx_description
1 polymer ?
#
loop_
_entity_poly.entity_id
_entity_poly.type
_entity_poly.pdbx_seq_one_letter_code
_entity_poly.pdbx_strand_id
1 'polypeptide(L)'
;MESARDYAGTLVRSLVSMGTSVGSVTRQTLFPPLTPAARPFRVSNHDRSSRKGVVASSLQELISKALDALLITAGLITLVLEEDGTVVDTEEFFQSLGDNTHFLLLEKGQKWTQGENYILAVQQNKKMGVANITLDLYKLNPKDFIGCLNIRATFYEIYSVSYDIKCMGAKTVLRRMLRFVSHVAQITGQFLLYTGSYMLQLMGEYEEDGMCTSSKH
;
A
#
# COMPACT_ATOMS: atom_id res chain seq x y z
N MET A 1 46.28 -62.02 23.42
CA MET A 1 44.96 -61.74 22.82
C MET A 1 44.63 -60.30 23.18
N GLU A 2 45.16 -59.36 22.38
CA GLU A 2 44.37 -58.60 21.38
C GLU A 2 43.42 -57.60 22.05
N SER A 3 43.83 -56.33 22.16
CA SER A 3 43.66 -55.30 21.13
C SER A 3 42.21 -54.77 21.09
N ALA A 4 41.98 -53.62 21.73
CA ALA A 4 40.85 -52.75 21.42
C ALA A 4 41.38 -51.32 21.36
N ARG A 5 41.86 -50.98 20.16
CA ARG A 5 42.29 -49.65 19.75
C ARG A 5 41.12 -48.67 19.77
N ASP A 6 41.42 -47.47 20.25
CA ASP A 6 40.96 -46.16 19.79
C ASP A 6 39.89 -46.13 18.70
N TYR A 7 38.78 -45.43 18.95
CA TYR A 7 38.18 -44.55 17.95
C TYR A 7 37.47 -43.37 18.63
N ALA A 8 38.09 -42.20 18.41
CA ALA A 8 37.56 -40.84 18.29
C ALA A 8 36.04 -40.69 18.49
N GLY A 9 35.55 -39.76 19.30
CA GLY A 9 35.87 -38.34 19.19
C GLY A 9 34.61 -37.60 18.75
N THR A 10 33.88 -37.06 19.72
CA THR A 10 33.19 -35.77 19.65
C THR A 10 32.35 -35.47 18.39
N LEU A 11 31.10 -35.93 18.36
CA LEU A 11 30.07 -35.39 17.47
C LEU A 11 29.16 -34.40 18.21
N VAL A 12 29.67 -33.18 18.37
CA VAL A 12 28.86 -31.97 18.62
C VAL A 12 28.93 -31.14 17.34
N ARG A 13 27.81 -31.03 16.61
CA ARG A 13 27.39 -29.86 15.82
C ARG A 13 26.14 -30.19 15.00
N SER A 14 24.98 -29.84 15.55
CA SER A 14 23.72 -29.81 14.81
C SER A 14 23.59 -28.47 14.08
N LEU A 15 23.72 -28.54 12.76
CA LEU A 15 23.06 -27.77 11.69
C LEU A 15 22.64 -26.32 12.00
N VAL A 16 23.50 -25.37 11.62
CA VAL A 16 23.08 -24.01 11.26
C VAL A 16 22.70 -24.03 9.78
N SER A 17 21.44 -23.74 9.49
CA SER A 17 20.89 -23.65 8.13
C SER A 17 21.57 -22.48 7.38
N MET A 18 22.13 -22.81 6.21
CA MET A 18 22.62 -21.84 5.24
C MET A 18 21.46 -21.10 4.59
N GLY A 19 21.39 -19.79 4.80
CA GLY A 19 20.73 -18.86 3.89
C GLY A 19 21.78 -17.89 3.36
N THR A 20 22.48 -18.26 2.28
CA THR A 20 23.33 -17.32 1.54
C THR A 20 22.44 -16.40 0.73
N SER A 21 22.13 -15.22 1.27
CA SER A 21 21.62 -14.12 0.46
C SER A 21 22.75 -13.67 -0.47
N VAL A 22 22.59 -13.94 -1.77
CA VAL A 22 23.35 -13.26 -2.82
C VAL A 22 22.81 -11.84 -2.89
N GLY A 23 23.35 -10.96 -2.05
CA GLY A 23 22.94 -9.57 -1.95
C GLY A 23 24.14 -8.65 -2.16
N SER A 24 24.19 -8.02 -3.34
CA SER A 24 24.89 -6.77 -3.63
C SER A 24 26.38 -6.69 -3.22
N VAL A 25 27.27 -6.91 -4.19
CA VAL A 25 28.64 -6.38 -4.11
C VAL A 25 28.55 -4.85 -4.15
N THR A 26 28.50 -4.24 -2.97
CA THR A 26 28.71 -2.80 -2.83
C THR A 26 30.18 -2.54 -3.15
N ARG A 27 30.48 -1.98 -4.33
CA ARG A 27 31.81 -1.41 -4.61
C ARG A 27 31.97 -0.16 -3.74
N GLN A 28 32.32 -0.35 -2.47
CA GLN A 28 32.79 0.71 -1.60
C GLN A 28 34.21 1.08 -2.04
N THR A 29 34.33 2.13 -2.84
CA THR A 29 35.62 2.73 -3.15
C THR A 29 36.10 3.51 -1.94
N LEU A 30 37.27 3.13 -1.40
CA LEU A 30 37.88 3.64 -0.17
C LEU A 30 38.35 5.11 -0.24
N PHE A 31 38.06 5.83 -1.32
CA PHE A 31 38.47 7.20 -1.55
C PHE A 31 37.26 8.02 -1.99
N PRO A 32 37.01 9.21 -1.42
CA PRO A 32 36.10 10.16 -2.05
C PRO A 32 36.64 10.43 -3.46
N PRO A 33 35.85 10.24 -4.53
CA PRO A 33 36.27 10.63 -5.86
C PRO A 33 36.66 12.10 -5.84
N LEU A 34 37.89 12.42 -6.24
CA LEU A 34 38.38 13.80 -6.42
C LEU A 34 37.64 14.57 -7.52
N THR A 35 36.71 13.89 -8.21
CA THR A 35 35.89 14.41 -9.30
C THR A 35 34.42 14.14 -8.98
N PRO A 36 33.49 15.07 -9.29
CA PRO A 36 32.07 14.83 -9.07
C PRO A 36 31.66 13.53 -9.78
N ALA A 37 31.02 12.62 -9.05
CA ALA A 37 30.54 11.37 -9.63
C ALA A 37 29.54 11.71 -10.76
N ALA A 38 29.69 11.07 -11.92
CA ALA A 38 28.79 11.30 -13.03
C ALA A 38 27.40 10.73 -12.70
N ARG A 39 26.39 11.59 -12.66
CA ARG A 39 25.01 11.27 -12.26
C ARG A 39 24.12 11.16 -13.49
N PRO A 40 23.14 10.24 -13.51
CA PRO A 40 22.16 10.16 -14.57
C PRO A 40 21.10 11.26 -14.42
N PHE A 41 20.79 11.94 -15.51
CA PHE A 41 19.76 12.97 -15.63
C PHE A 41 18.85 12.69 -16.81
N ARG A 42 17.66 13.27 -16.78
CA ARG A 42 16.72 13.19 -17.90
C ARG A 42 16.58 14.58 -18.50
N VAL A 43 16.70 14.67 -19.82
CA VAL A 43 16.58 15.93 -20.56
C VAL A 43 15.52 15.77 -21.63
N SER A 44 14.63 16.75 -21.73
CA SER A 44 13.55 16.79 -22.70
C SER A 44 13.59 18.05 -23.55
N ASN A 45 13.08 17.98 -24.79
CA ASN A 45 12.82 19.17 -25.61
C ASN A 45 11.59 19.94 -25.07
N HIS A 46 11.40 21.20 -25.46
CA HIS A 46 10.28 22.06 -25.06
C HIS A 46 8.89 21.41 -25.25
N ASP A 47 8.69 20.68 -26.35
CA ASP A 47 7.46 19.95 -26.66
C ASP A 47 7.30 18.62 -25.89
N ARG A 48 8.28 18.25 -25.05
CA ARG A 48 8.38 16.97 -24.33
C ARG A 48 8.28 15.73 -25.23
N SER A 49 8.41 15.91 -26.55
CA SER A 49 8.33 14.87 -27.58
C SER A 49 9.56 13.98 -27.61
N SER A 50 10.72 14.55 -27.32
CA SER A 50 11.99 13.83 -27.20
C SER A 50 12.46 13.85 -25.75
N ARG A 51 12.67 12.66 -25.17
CA ARG A 51 13.23 12.45 -23.84
C ARG A 51 14.51 11.64 -23.96
N LYS A 52 15.59 12.13 -23.37
CA LYS A 52 16.91 11.51 -23.41
C LYS A 52 17.49 11.41 -22.00
N GLY A 53 18.12 10.27 -21.70
CA GLY A 53 18.92 10.11 -20.49
C GLY A 53 20.35 10.58 -20.77
N VAL A 54 20.86 11.49 -19.96
CA VAL A 54 22.22 12.02 -20.08
C VAL A 54 22.94 11.82 -18.76
N VAL A 55 24.11 11.20 -18.80
CA VAL A 55 24.97 11.06 -17.61
C VAL A 55 26.00 12.18 -17.64
N ALA A 56 26.04 13.00 -16.60
CA ALA A 56 26.95 14.15 -16.50
C ALA A 56 27.46 14.35 -15.07
N SER A 57 28.66 14.87 -14.93
CA SER A 57 29.28 15.26 -13.65
C SER A 57 29.16 16.76 -13.37
N SER A 58 29.05 17.58 -14.42
CA SER A 58 28.92 19.03 -14.35
C SER A 58 27.79 19.56 -15.24
N LEU A 59 27.34 20.78 -14.98
CA LEU A 59 26.33 21.48 -15.77
C LEU A 59 26.79 21.66 -17.22
N GLN A 60 28.05 22.06 -17.42
CA GLN A 60 28.61 22.24 -18.77
C GLN A 60 28.62 20.92 -19.57
N GLU A 61 28.94 19.80 -18.91
CA GLU A 61 28.91 18.47 -19.53
C GLU A 61 27.48 18.00 -19.81
N LEU A 62 26.53 18.33 -18.94
CA LEU A 62 25.12 18.06 -19.18
C LEU A 62 24.64 18.80 -20.42
N ILE A 63 24.97 20.09 -20.53
CA ILE A 63 24.57 20.95 -21.64
C ILE A 63 25.13 20.42 -22.97
N SER A 64 26.42 20.10 -23.04
CA SER A 64 27.02 19.58 -24.27
C SER A 64 26.40 18.25 -24.70
N LYS A 65 26.28 17.30 -23.77
CA LYS A 65 25.65 16.00 -24.05
C LYS A 65 24.17 16.10 -24.35
N ALA A 66 23.46 17.06 -23.75
CA ALA A 66 22.05 17.32 -24.03
C ALA A 66 21.86 17.85 -25.44
N LEU A 67 22.69 18.81 -25.88
CA LEU A 67 22.69 19.33 -27.24
C LEU A 67 22.94 18.22 -28.26
N ASP A 68 23.94 17.37 -28.01
CA ASP A 68 24.26 16.22 -28.87
C ASP A 68 23.10 15.21 -28.90
N ALA A 69 22.49 14.91 -27.75
CA ALA A 69 21.42 13.93 -27.63
C ALA A 69 20.09 14.40 -28.24
N LEU A 70 19.85 15.71 -28.25
CA LEU A 70 18.65 16.34 -28.81
C LEU A 70 18.85 16.84 -30.26
N LEU A 71 20.08 16.75 -30.79
CA LEU A 71 20.47 17.20 -32.13
C LEU A 71 20.15 18.69 -32.38
N ILE A 72 20.26 19.53 -31.35
CA ILE A 72 19.95 20.96 -31.43
C ILE A 72 21.22 21.74 -31.78
N THR A 73 21.21 22.43 -32.92
CA THR A 73 22.35 23.21 -33.44
C THR A 73 22.29 24.71 -33.04
N ALA A 74 21.28 25.13 -32.27
CA ALA A 74 21.01 26.54 -32.00
C ALA A 74 21.81 27.09 -30.80
N GLY A 75 22.62 28.12 -31.08
CA GLY A 75 23.68 28.64 -30.19
C GLY A 75 23.27 29.43 -28.94
N LEU A 76 22.02 29.35 -28.50
CA LEU A 76 21.55 29.94 -27.24
C LEU A 76 20.42 29.06 -26.69
N ILE A 77 20.76 28.25 -25.69
CA ILE A 77 19.84 27.37 -24.97
C ILE A 77 19.78 27.76 -23.51
N THR A 78 18.60 27.62 -22.92
CA THR A 78 18.36 27.82 -21.49
C THR A 78 17.93 26.48 -20.90
N LEU A 79 18.70 26.00 -19.92
CA LEU A 79 18.37 24.78 -19.19
C LEU A 79 17.43 25.13 -18.04
N VAL A 80 16.28 24.46 -17.99
CA VAL A 80 15.24 24.74 -17.01
C VAL A 80 14.80 23.44 -16.34
N LEU A 81 14.40 23.49 -15.07
CA LEU A 81 13.77 22.36 -14.38
C LEU A 81 12.38 22.06 -14.96
N GLU A 82 12.09 20.79 -15.23
CA GLU A 82 10.77 20.39 -15.74
C GLU A 82 9.65 20.65 -14.70
N GLU A 83 9.97 20.56 -13.41
CA GLU A 83 9.03 20.70 -12.27
C GLU A 83 8.51 22.13 -12.10
N ASP A 84 9.43 23.09 -11.92
CA ASP A 84 9.07 24.46 -11.50
C ASP A 84 9.37 25.54 -12.53
N GLY A 85 10.05 25.20 -13.64
CA GLY A 85 10.46 26.22 -14.60
C GLY A 85 11.65 27.07 -14.15
N THR A 86 12.34 26.66 -13.08
CA THR A 86 13.53 27.33 -12.56
C THR A 86 14.71 27.15 -13.51
N VAL A 87 15.36 28.26 -13.87
CA VAL A 87 16.53 28.28 -14.74
C VAL A 87 17.76 27.79 -13.98
N VAL A 88 18.52 26.87 -14.58
CA VAL A 88 19.71 26.25 -14.00
C VAL A 88 20.95 26.83 -14.67
N ASP A 89 21.44 27.95 -14.13
CA ASP A 89 22.63 28.64 -14.64
C ASP A 89 23.89 28.41 -13.78
N THR A 90 23.72 28.03 -12.51
CA THR A 90 24.83 27.84 -11.57
C THR A 90 25.15 26.36 -11.33
N GLU A 91 26.44 26.03 -11.34
CA GLU A 91 26.94 24.67 -11.04
C GLU A 91 26.58 24.24 -9.62
N GLU A 92 26.58 25.17 -8.65
CA GLU A 92 26.22 24.93 -7.26
C GLU A 92 24.77 24.46 -7.13
N PHE A 93 23.86 25.07 -7.90
CA PHE A 93 22.46 24.65 -7.94
C PHE A 93 22.32 23.29 -8.61
N PHE A 94 23.07 23.03 -9.69
CA PHE A 94 23.09 21.70 -10.31
C PHE A 94 23.59 20.59 -9.36
N GLN A 95 24.55 20.88 -8.49
CA GLN A 95 25.06 19.93 -7.50
C GLN A 95 24.08 19.65 -6.36
N SER A 96 23.23 20.63 -5.98
CA SER A 96 22.21 20.42 -4.95
C SER A 96 21.04 19.56 -5.43
N LEU A 97 20.81 19.48 -6.75
CA LEU A 97 19.78 18.65 -7.35
C LEU A 97 20.09 17.15 -7.20
N GLY A 98 19.05 16.36 -6.98
CA GLY A 98 19.14 14.91 -6.82
C GLY A 98 19.42 14.16 -8.13
N ASP A 99 19.76 12.89 -8.00
CA ASP A 99 19.89 11.98 -9.14
C ASP A 99 18.56 11.86 -9.90
N ASN A 100 18.63 11.63 -11.22
CA ASN A 100 17.47 11.52 -12.11
C ASN A 100 16.58 12.76 -12.17
N THR A 101 17.11 13.94 -11.88
CA THR A 101 16.39 15.21 -12.09
C THR A 101 16.04 15.39 -13.57
N HIS A 102 14.85 15.93 -13.82
CA HIS A 102 14.31 16.20 -15.15
C HIS A 102 14.56 17.66 -15.56
N PHE A 103 15.26 17.83 -16.67
CA PHE A 103 15.50 19.13 -17.28
C PHE A 103 14.76 19.27 -18.60
N LEU A 104 14.40 20.51 -18.90
CA LEU A 104 13.81 20.96 -20.14
C LEU A 104 14.80 21.90 -20.81
N LEU A 105 15.10 21.63 -22.08
CA LEU A 105 15.93 22.50 -22.91
C LEU A 105 15.03 23.47 -23.68
N LEU A 106 15.26 24.77 -23.51
CA LEU A 106 14.54 25.83 -24.20
C LEU A 106 15.48 26.57 -25.14
N GLU A 107 15.03 26.79 -26.37
CA GLU A 107 15.72 27.64 -27.35
C GLU A 107 15.33 29.12 -27.19
N LYS A 108 16.08 30.01 -27.84
CA LYS A 108 15.83 31.46 -27.82
C LYS A 108 14.37 31.80 -28.17
N GLY A 109 13.65 32.37 -27.20
CA GLY A 109 12.27 32.84 -27.36
C GLY A 109 11.20 31.82 -26.96
N GLN A 110 11.58 30.60 -26.62
CA GLN A 110 10.67 29.62 -26.04
C GLN A 110 10.49 29.90 -24.55
N LYS A 111 9.26 29.73 -24.07
CA LYS A 111 8.93 29.84 -22.65
C LYS A 111 8.67 28.45 -22.09
N TRP A 112 9.05 28.24 -20.84
CA TRP A 112 8.65 27.05 -20.11
C TRP A 112 7.13 26.99 -20.03
N THR A 113 6.56 25.83 -20.35
CA THR A 113 5.13 25.52 -20.21
C THR A 113 4.97 24.39 -19.22
N GLN A 114 3.99 24.46 -18.33
CA GLN A 114 3.63 23.31 -17.50
C GLN A 114 3.05 22.21 -18.39
N GLY A 115 3.63 21.01 -18.35
CA GLY A 115 3.13 19.89 -19.14
C GLY A 115 1.83 19.38 -18.53
N GLU A 116 0.82 19.09 -19.34
CA GLU A 116 -0.42 18.45 -18.88
C GLU A 116 -0.13 17.15 -18.10
N ASN A 117 0.94 16.43 -18.50
CA ASN A 117 1.44 15.24 -17.81
C ASN A 117 2.02 15.49 -16.42
N TYR A 118 2.51 16.70 -16.11
CA TYR A 118 3.01 17.05 -14.78
C TYR A 118 1.86 17.19 -13.78
N ILE A 119 0.76 17.83 -14.19
CA ILE A 119 -0.46 17.93 -13.36
C ILE A 119 -0.98 16.53 -13.02
N LEU A 120 -0.99 15.62 -14.00
CA LEU A 120 -1.36 14.21 -13.79
C LEU A 120 -0.34 13.45 -12.92
N ALA A 121 0.97 13.67 -13.09
CA ALA A 121 2.01 13.01 -12.30
C ALA A 121 2.01 13.46 -10.83
N VAL A 122 1.85 14.76 -10.56
CA VAL A 122 1.63 15.31 -9.21
C VAL A 122 0.37 14.70 -8.59
N GLN A 123 -0.70 14.56 -9.37
CA GLN A 123 -1.95 13.96 -8.92
C GLN A 123 -1.82 12.46 -8.63
N GLN A 124 -0.97 11.73 -9.37
CA GLN A 124 -0.67 10.32 -9.07
C GLN A 124 0.18 10.14 -7.80
N ASN A 125 1.12 11.05 -7.54
CA ASN A 125 1.92 11.05 -6.30
C ASN A 125 1.09 11.47 -5.07
N LYS A 126 -0.02 12.17 -5.30
CA LYS A 126 -1.02 12.54 -4.28
C LYS A 126 -2.17 11.52 -4.18
N LYS A 127 -1.91 10.24 -4.44
CA LYS A 127 -2.79 9.16 -3.97
C LYS A 127 -2.61 8.99 -2.48
N MET A 128 -3.30 9.85 -1.73
CA MET A 128 -3.42 9.79 -0.28
C MET A 128 -3.73 8.35 0.14
N GLY A 129 -2.75 7.72 0.79
CA GLY A 129 -2.67 6.28 0.97
C GLY A 129 -3.94 5.66 1.53
N VAL A 130 -4.45 4.66 0.84
CA VAL A 130 -5.60 3.83 1.25
C VAL A 130 -5.35 3.35 2.68
N ALA A 131 -6.27 3.66 3.60
CA ALA A 131 -6.19 3.15 4.97
C ALA A 131 -6.22 1.62 4.92
N ASN A 132 -5.12 0.97 5.28
CA ASN A 132 -5.02 -0.47 5.24
C ASN A 132 -5.44 -1.02 6.62
N ILE A 133 -6.50 -1.83 6.62
CA ILE A 133 -7.05 -2.45 7.82
C ILE A 133 -6.75 -3.94 7.74
N THR A 134 -5.95 -4.43 8.69
CA THR A 134 -5.55 -5.83 8.82
C THR A 134 -6.25 -6.44 10.04
N LEU A 135 -6.78 -7.65 9.87
CA LEU A 135 -7.49 -8.42 10.90
C LEU A 135 -6.82 -9.78 11.04
N ASP A 136 -5.96 -9.96 12.03
CA ASP A 136 -5.23 -11.20 12.23
C ASP A 136 -5.83 -11.99 13.40
N LEU A 137 -6.45 -13.14 13.11
CA LEU A 137 -6.94 -14.05 14.13
C LEU A 137 -5.87 -15.11 14.44
N TYR A 138 -5.35 -15.12 15.66
CA TYR A 138 -4.32 -16.05 16.10
C TYR A 138 -4.70 -16.75 17.40
N LYS A 139 -4.18 -17.95 17.63
CA LYS A 139 -4.61 -18.81 18.73
C LYS A 139 -3.45 -19.04 19.70
N LEU A 140 -3.58 -18.53 20.93
CA LEU A 140 -2.54 -18.67 21.96
C LEU A 140 -2.45 -20.09 22.55
N ASN A 141 -3.58 -20.78 22.70
CA ASN A 141 -3.61 -22.18 23.14
C ASN A 141 -4.45 -23.04 22.20
N PRO A 142 -4.02 -24.28 21.87
CA PRO A 142 -4.77 -25.19 21.02
C PRO A 142 -6.17 -25.56 21.58
N LYS A 143 -6.35 -25.46 22.91
CA LYS A 143 -7.61 -25.76 23.62
C LYS A 143 -8.66 -24.62 23.57
N ASP A 144 -8.30 -23.41 23.16
CA ASP A 144 -9.22 -22.26 23.12
C ASP A 144 -10.06 -22.26 21.84
N PHE A 145 -11.39 -22.11 21.92
CA PHE A 145 -12.26 -22.21 20.73
C PHE A 145 -12.17 -20.96 19.83
N ILE A 146 -11.90 -19.80 20.41
CA ILE A 146 -11.70 -18.53 19.72
C ILE A 146 -10.38 -17.96 20.25
N GLY A 147 -9.46 -17.68 19.32
CA GLY A 147 -8.15 -17.09 19.62
C GLY A 147 -8.22 -15.59 19.91
N CYS A 148 -7.08 -14.92 20.01
CA CYS A 148 -6.97 -13.47 20.05
C CYS A 148 -7.12 -12.89 18.64
N LEU A 149 -7.82 -11.75 18.53
CA LEU A 149 -7.98 -11.03 17.27
C LEU A 149 -7.17 -9.73 17.32
N ASN A 150 -6.13 -9.63 16.51
CA ASN A 150 -5.41 -8.38 16.29
C ASN A 150 -6.10 -7.57 15.19
N ILE A 151 -6.43 -6.32 15.48
CA ILE A 151 -6.95 -5.36 14.51
C ILE A 151 -5.88 -4.30 14.34
N ARG A 152 -5.34 -4.13 13.13
CA ARG A 152 -4.32 -3.14 12.82
C ARG A 152 -4.83 -2.21 11.72
N ALA A 153 -4.91 -0.93 11.99
CA ALA A 153 -5.24 0.09 10.99
C ALA A 153 -4.00 0.96 10.72
N THR A 154 -3.58 1.04 9.47
CA THR A 154 -2.48 1.92 9.05
C THR A 154 -3.02 3.03 8.17
N PHE A 155 -2.79 4.27 8.61
CA PHE A 155 -3.17 5.49 7.93
C PHE A 155 -1.91 6.20 7.42
N TYR A 156 -1.96 6.67 6.17
CA TYR A 156 -0.90 7.46 5.56
C TYR A 156 0.49 6.79 5.58
N GLU A 157 0.55 5.46 5.65
CA GLU A 157 1.77 4.64 5.78
C GLU A 157 2.71 4.95 6.97
N ILE A 158 2.46 6.01 7.74
CA ILE A 158 3.30 6.46 8.87
C ILE A 158 2.60 6.37 10.23
N TYR A 159 1.27 6.18 10.26
CA TYR A 159 0.50 6.04 11.49
C TYR A 159 -0.16 4.66 11.55
N SER A 160 0.33 3.78 12.43
CA SER A 160 -0.26 2.46 12.66
C SER A 160 -0.86 2.35 14.05
N VAL A 161 -2.14 1.98 14.13
CA VAL A 161 -2.84 1.69 15.38
C VAL A 161 -3.19 0.21 15.38
N SER A 162 -2.70 -0.54 16.36
CA SER A 162 -3.02 -1.95 16.53
C SER A 162 -3.69 -2.21 17.88
N TYR A 163 -4.76 -3.01 17.88
CA TYR A 163 -5.53 -3.39 19.05
C TYR A 163 -5.67 -4.91 19.13
N ASP A 164 -5.37 -5.51 20.29
CA ASP A 164 -5.50 -6.95 20.52
C ASP A 164 -6.74 -7.25 21.37
N ILE A 165 -7.73 -7.90 20.76
CA ILE A 165 -8.94 -8.37 21.43
C ILE A 165 -8.70 -9.78 21.95
N LYS A 166 -8.51 -9.90 23.27
CA LYS A 166 -8.33 -11.19 23.95
C LYS A 166 -9.68 -11.86 24.23
N CYS A 167 -10.05 -12.82 23.40
CA CYS A 167 -11.32 -13.55 23.52
C CYS A 167 -11.28 -14.73 24.50
N MET A 168 -10.60 -14.62 25.64
CA MET A 168 -10.43 -15.72 26.62
C MET A 168 -11.73 -16.24 27.28
N GLY A 169 -12.89 -15.66 26.96
CA GLY A 169 -14.21 -16.10 27.44
C GLY A 169 -15.26 -16.31 26.34
N ALA A 170 -14.88 -16.24 25.06
CA ALA A 170 -15.85 -16.15 23.97
C ALA A 170 -16.75 -17.39 23.85
N LYS A 171 -16.27 -18.58 24.25
CA LYS A 171 -17.11 -19.79 24.33
C LYS A 171 -18.26 -19.65 25.34
N THR A 172 -18.00 -19.04 26.49
CA THR A 172 -19.00 -18.82 27.54
C THR A 172 -20.01 -17.75 27.15
N VAL A 173 -19.51 -16.67 26.51
CA VAL A 173 -20.35 -15.58 25.99
C VAL A 173 -21.24 -16.08 24.85
N LEU A 174 -20.68 -16.80 23.87
CA LEU A 174 -21.43 -17.37 22.76
C LEU A 174 -22.51 -18.33 23.26
N ARG A 175 -22.18 -19.18 24.24
CA ARG A 175 -23.17 -20.09 24.85
C ARG A 175 -24.30 -19.32 25.53
N ARG A 176 -24.03 -18.19 26.21
CA ARG A 176 -25.06 -17.34 26.80
C ARG A 176 -25.92 -16.66 25.72
N MET A 177 -25.30 -16.14 24.67
CA MET A 177 -26.01 -15.51 23.54
C MET A 177 -26.93 -16.51 22.83
N LEU A 178 -26.45 -17.73 22.57
CA LEU A 178 -27.26 -18.76 21.92
C LEU A 178 -28.50 -19.14 22.75
N ARG A 179 -28.35 -19.20 24.09
CA ARG A 179 -29.50 -19.41 24.99
C ARG A 179 -30.48 -18.24 24.96
N PHE A 180 -29.97 -17.00 24.94
CA PHE A 180 -30.80 -15.82 24.83
C PHE A 180 -31.60 -15.81 23.52
N VAL A 181 -30.94 -16.05 22.38
CA VAL A 181 -31.59 -16.15 21.06
C VAL A 181 -32.65 -17.25 21.06
N SER A 182 -32.36 -18.40 21.66
CA SER A 182 -33.35 -19.48 21.81
C SER A 182 -34.60 -19.03 22.59
N HIS A 183 -34.42 -18.33 23.72
CA HIS A 183 -35.55 -17.80 24.49
C HIS A 183 -36.34 -16.73 23.73
N VAL A 184 -35.66 -15.82 23.03
CA VAL A 184 -36.33 -14.82 22.19
C VAL A 184 -37.12 -15.50 21.08
N ALA A 185 -36.53 -16.48 20.39
CA ALA A 185 -37.21 -17.23 19.33
C ALA A 185 -38.44 -17.99 19.86
N GLN A 186 -38.36 -18.59 21.06
CA GLN A 186 -39.50 -19.23 21.71
C GLN A 186 -40.61 -18.23 22.02
N ILE A 187 -40.28 -17.06 22.58
CA ILE A 187 -41.26 -16.00 22.88
C ILE A 187 -41.88 -15.47 21.60
N THR A 188 -41.08 -15.19 20.57
CA THR A 188 -41.57 -14.73 19.26
C THR A 188 -42.48 -15.78 18.62
N GLY A 189 -42.16 -17.07 18.72
CA GLY A 189 -43.02 -18.15 18.24
C GLY A 189 -44.36 -18.20 18.95
N GLN A 190 -44.38 -18.08 20.28
CA GLN A 190 -45.61 -18.02 21.06
C GLN A 190 -46.45 -16.78 20.71
N PHE A 191 -45.81 -15.63 20.52
CA PHE A 191 -46.48 -14.41 20.11
C PHE A 191 -47.12 -14.53 18.72
N LEU A 192 -46.41 -15.13 17.76
CA LEU A 192 -46.92 -15.40 16.42
C LEU A 192 -48.14 -16.34 16.43
N LEU A 193 -48.08 -17.42 17.21
CA LEU A 193 -49.19 -18.36 17.32
C LEU A 193 -50.41 -17.71 17.98
N TYR A 194 -50.22 -16.96 19.08
CA TYR A 194 -51.30 -16.26 19.77
C TYR A 194 -51.96 -15.18 18.90
N THR A 195 -51.13 -14.39 18.20
CA THR A 195 -51.62 -13.37 17.26
C THR A 195 -52.35 -14.03 16.10
N GLY A 196 -51.83 -15.15 15.56
CA GLY A 196 -52.49 -15.91 14.51
C GLY A 196 -53.84 -16.49 14.92
N SER A 197 -53.94 -17.07 16.12
CA SER A 197 -55.22 -17.58 16.63
C SER A 197 -56.24 -16.46 16.87
N TYR A 198 -55.78 -15.30 17.36
CA TYR A 198 -56.64 -14.14 17.57
C TYR A 198 -57.19 -13.60 16.24
N MET A 199 -56.34 -13.48 15.22
CA MET A 199 -56.77 -13.03 13.89
C MET A 199 -57.72 -14.02 13.22
N LEU A 200 -57.51 -15.33 13.39
CA LEU A 200 -58.45 -16.34 12.89
C LEU A 200 -59.81 -16.26 13.57
N GLN A 201 -59.85 -16.05 14.89
CA GLN A 201 -61.10 -15.87 15.63
C GLN A 201 -61.84 -14.61 15.17
N LEU A 202 -61.11 -13.52 14.98
CA LEU A 202 -61.67 -12.27 14.45
C LEU A 202 -62.24 -12.44 13.03
N MET A 203 -61.54 -13.15 12.14
CA MET A 203 -62.04 -13.42 10.79
C MET A 203 -63.25 -14.36 10.76
N GLY A 204 -63.32 -15.35 11.66
CA GLY A 204 -64.49 -16.22 11.80
C GLY A 204 -65.76 -15.45 12.17
N GLU A 205 -65.64 -14.43 13.03
CA GLU A 205 -66.76 -13.55 13.37
C GLU A 205 -67.18 -12.66 12.18
N TYR A 206 -66.24 -12.20 11.34
CA TYR A 206 -66.56 -11.43 10.12
C TYR A 206 -67.27 -12.24 9.02
N GLU A 207 -66.99 -13.54 8.89
CA GLU A 207 -67.68 -14.40 7.90
C GLU A 207 -69.13 -14.72 8.32
N GLU A 208 -69.41 -14.89 9.62
CA GLU A 208 -70.79 -15.09 10.11
C GLU A 208 -71.67 -13.84 9.94
N ASP A 209 -71.12 -12.64 10.18
CA ASP A 209 -71.86 -11.38 9.98
C ASP A 209 -72.09 -11.07 8.47
N GLY A 210 -71.20 -11.52 7.59
CA GLY A 210 -71.37 -11.41 6.13
C GLY A 210 -72.50 -12.27 5.57
N MET A 211 -72.70 -13.49 6.10
CA MET A 211 -73.77 -14.40 5.68
C MET A 211 -75.16 -13.85 6.03
N CYS A 212 -75.27 -13.07 7.11
CA CYS A 212 -76.53 -12.46 7.55
C CYS A 212 -77.02 -11.33 6.63
N THR A 213 -76.14 -10.75 5.80
CA THR A 213 -76.48 -9.67 4.86
C THR A 213 -76.78 -10.14 3.43
N SER A 214 -76.37 -11.37 3.05
CA SER A 214 -76.60 -11.93 1.71
C SER A 214 -77.98 -12.61 1.53
N SER A 215 -78.68 -12.96 2.63
CA SER A 215 -80.02 -13.58 2.60
C SER A 215 -81.18 -12.59 2.35
N LYS A 216 -80.87 -11.36 1.90
CA LYS A 216 -81.86 -10.36 1.50
C LYS A 216 -81.56 -9.84 0.10
N HIS A 217 -81.71 -10.70 -0.91
CA HIS A 217 -82.00 -10.23 -2.26
C HIS A 217 -82.78 -11.26 -3.09
#